data_AF-A0A327VC12-F1
#
_entry.id   AF-A0A327VC12-F1
#
_cell.length_a   1.000
_cell.length_b   1.000
_cell.length_c   1.000
_cell.angle_alpha   90.00
_cell.angle_beta   90.00
_cell.angle_gamma   90.00
#
_symmetry.space_group_name_H-M   'P 1'
#
loop_
_entity.id
_entity.type
_entity.pdbx_description
1 polymer ?
#
loop_
_entity_poly.entity_id
_entity_poly.type
_entity_poly.pdbx_seq_one_letter_code
_entity_poly.pdbx_strand_id
1 'polypeptide(L)'
;MPSSSRPTTYTRDDLARITGLTPDMLRWFEDEGLIDLASDAPPSAGERVYHPAHLRWLEFLNHLRSTGMPLAEMTQYMELTRGGDATVSERRHLLEAHRTRASAQVEGMTATLRQLDWKISFYRERERAMSAAPAPARPASAGAVVSARTAAAVRPAASARPATSARPAASARG
;
A
#
# COMPACT_ATOMS: atom_id res chain seq x y z
N MET A 1 -15.68 -2.27 -34.65
CA MET A 1 -15.36 -1.68 -33.34
C MET A 1 -16.11 -0.37 -33.25
N PRO A 2 -17.08 -0.17 -32.34
CA PRO A 2 -17.63 1.17 -32.15
C PRO A 2 -16.54 2.02 -31.49
N SER A 3 -16.08 3.04 -32.21
CA SER A 3 -15.26 4.10 -31.62
C SER A 3 -16.15 4.86 -30.64
N SER A 4 -16.04 4.54 -29.35
CA SER A 4 -16.72 5.29 -28.31
C SER A 4 -16.13 6.70 -28.26
N SER A 5 -16.78 7.65 -28.92
CA SER A 5 -16.43 9.07 -28.80
C SER A 5 -16.50 9.46 -27.32
N ARG A 6 -15.35 9.83 -26.75
CA ARG A 6 -15.32 10.38 -25.38
C ARG A 6 -16.20 11.62 -25.32
N PRO A 7 -16.98 11.81 -24.25
CA PRO A 7 -17.81 13.00 -24.12
C PRO A 7 -16.91 14.25 -24.07
N THR A 8 -17.42 15.32 -24.70
CA THR A 8 -16.74 16.62 -24.81
C THR A 8 -16.83 17.43 -23.52
N THR A 9 -17.72 17.03 -22.62
CA THR A 9 -18.02 17.67 -21.33
C THR A 9 -18.35 16.63 -20.27
N TYR A 10 -18.10 16.97 -19.00
CA TYR A 10 -18.37 16.14 -17.82
C TYR A 10 -19.07 16.98 -16.76
N THR A 11 -19.90 16.36 -15.92
CA THR A 11 -20.39 16.95 -14.67
C THR A 11 -19.45 16.62 -13.51
N ARG A 12 -19.69 17.20 -12.32
CA ARG A 12 -18.93 16.83 -11.12
C ARG A 12 -19.11 15.35 -10.77
N ASP A 13 -20.32 14.84 -10.92
CA ASP A 13 -20.65 13.44 -10.62
C ASP A 13 -19.94 12.49 -11.60
N ASP A 14 -19.83 12.88 -12.87
CA ASP A 14 -19.01 12.15 -13.83
C ASP A 14 -17.55 12.11 -13.41
N LEU A 15 -16.98 13.25 -13.01
CA LEU A 15 -15.59 13.30 -12.55
C LEU A 15 -15.38 12.44 -11.31
N ALA A 16 -16.28 12.51 -10.32
CA ALA A 16 -16.21 11.68 -9.11
C ALA A 16 -16.22 10.19 -9.46
N ARG A 17 -17.13 9.78 -10.35
CA ARG A 17 -17.25 8.39 -10.81
C ARG A 17 -16.03 7.90 -11.60
N ILE A 18 -15.45 8.75 -12.46
CA ILE A 18 -14.32 8.37 -13.32
C ILE A 18 -13.01 8.35 -12.52
N THR A 19 -12.78 9.37 -11.69
CA THR A 19 -11.50 9.55 -10.97
C THR A 19 -11.47 8.82 -9.63
N GLY A 20 -12.63 8.47 -9.07
CA GLY A 20 -12.76 7.93 -7.71
C GLY A 20 -12.48 8.96 -6.61
N LEU A 21 -12.42 10.25 -6.96
CA LEU A 21 -12.28 11.34 -6.00
C LEU A 21 -13.60 11.58 -5.26
N THR A 22 -13.51 11.90 -3.97
CA THR A 22 -14.69 12.27 -3.19
C THR A 22 -15.17 13.66 -3.60
N PRO A 23 -16.46 13.99 -3.42
CA PRO A 23 -16.98 15.33 -3.66
C PRO A 23 -16.19 16.42 -2.91
N ASP A 24 -15.68 16.10 -1.72
CA ASP A 24 -14.88 17.03 -0.92
C ASP A 24 -13.52 17.32 -1.55
N MET A 25 -12.88 16.32 -2.17
CA MET A 25 -11.62 16.52 -2.88
C MET A 25 -11.82 17.30 -4.17
N LEU A 26 -12.89 17.02 -4.92
CA LEU A 26 -13.23 17.79 -6.11
C LEU A 26 -13.49 19.26 -5.76
N ARG A 27 -14.23 19.52 -4.68
CA ARG A 27 -14.43 20.87 -4.16
C ARG A 27 -13.12 21.52 -3.73
N TRP A 28 -12.26 20.80 -3.02
CA TRP A 28 -10.95 21.32 -2.64
C TRP A 28 -10.08 21.69 -3.85
N PHE A 29 -10.06 20.88 -4.92
CA PHE A 29 -9.36 21.23 -6.16
C PHE A 29 -9.97 22.44 -6.90
N GLU A 30 -11.28 22.65 -6.76
CA GLU A 30 -11.97 23.84 -7.26
C GLU A 30 -11.58 25.08 -6.45
N ASP A 31 -11.59 24.98 -5.12
CA ASP A 31 -11.24 26.07 -4.20
C ASP A 31 -9.77 26.50 -4.37
N GLU A 32 -8.89 25.54 -4.63
CA GLU A 32 -7.47 25.78 -4.93
C GLU A 32 -7.24 26.26 -6.39
N GLY A 33 -8.29 26.71 -7.09
CA GLY A 33 -8.19 27.40 -8.38
C GLY A 33 -7.52 26.57 -9.50
N LEU A 34 -7.51 25.26 -9.34
CA LEU A 34 -6.77 24.35 -10.22
C LEU A 34 -7.61 23.88 -11.41
N ILE A 35 -8.92 23.84 -11.19
CA ILE A 35 -9.91 23.81 -12.24
C ILE A 35 -10.36 25.25 -12.37
N ASP A 36 -9.72 26.00 -13.24
CA ASP A 36 -10.25 27.29 -13.67
C ASP A 36 -11.51 26.99 -14.48
N LEU A 37 -12.60 26.79 -13.76
CA LEU A 37 -13.94 26.81 -14.32
C LEU A 37 -14.15 28.27 -14.72
N ALA A 38 -13.61 28.65 -15.87
CA ALA A 38 -14.21 29.67 -16.72
C ALA A 38 -15.61 29.16 -17.11
N SER A 39 -16.51 29.09 -16.12
CA SER A 39 -17.92 29.01 -16.37
C SER A 39 -18.31 30.40 -16.80
N ASP A 40 -18.49 30.56 -18.11
CA ASP A 40 -19.29 31.63 -18.69
C ASP A 40 -20.74 31.63 -18.16
N ALA A 41 -21.11 30.65 -17.33
CA ALA A 41 -22.41 30.53 -16.69
C ALA A 41 -22.38 31.04 -15.23
N PRO A 42 -23.28 31.97 -14.86
CA PRO A 42 -23.39 32.45 -13.49
C PRO A 42 -23.77 31.33 -12.51
N PRO A 43 -23.34 31.42 -11.24
CA PRO A 43 -23.53 30.37 -10.21
C PRO A 43 -24.99 30.06 -9.86
N SER A 44 -25.96 30.75 -10.45
CA SER A 44 -27.40 30.60 -10.21
C SER A 44 -28.17 29.84 -11.30
N ALA A 45 -27.56 29.43 -12.43
CA ALA A 45 -28.36 28.96 -13.58
C ALA A 45 -27.84 27.75 -14.39
N GLY A 46 -26.68 27.15 -14.07
CA GLY A 46 -26.17 26.02 -14.85
C GLY A 46 -25.28 25.09 -14.04
N GLU A 47 -25.43 23.78 -14.25
CA GLU A 47 -24.54 22.76 -13.70
C GLU A 47 -23.09 23.02 -14.15
N ARG A 48 -22.12 22.90 -13.24
CA ARG A 48 -20.69 23.10 -13.56
C ARG A 48 -20.26 22.08 -14.63
N VAL A 49 -19.73 22.59 -15.74
CA VAL A 49 -19.28 21.79 -16.88
C VAL A 49 -17.75 21.72 -16.90
N TYR A 50 -17.21 20.51 -17.03
CA TYR A 50 -15.77 20.26 -17.08
C TYR A 50 -15.38 19.70 -18.44
N HIS A 51 -14.18 20.06 -18.92
CA HIS A 51 -13.65 19.56 -20.18
C HIS A 51 -12.70 18.38 -19.98
N PRO A 52 -12.40 17.61 -21.04
CA PRO A 52 -11.43 16.50 -20.98
C PRO A 52 -10.05 16.90 -20.43
N ALA A 53 -9.65 18.16 -20.53
CA ALA A 53 -8.42 18.66 -19.92
C ALA A 53 -8.48 18.64 -18.39
N HIS A 54 -9.60 19.05 -17.80
CA HIS A 54 -9.82 19.00 -16.35
C HIS A 54 -9.79 17.56 -15.85
N LEU A 55 -10.40 16.63 -16.59
CA LEU A 55 -10.36 15.21 -16.23
C LEU A 55 -8.93 14.67 -16.20
N ARG A 56 -8.13 14.89 -17.25
CA ARG A 56 -6.73 14.43 -17.30
C ARG A 56 -5.91 15.00 -16.14
N TRP A 57 -6.18 16.25 -15.80
CA TRP A 57 -5.50 16.93 -14.71
C TRP A 57 -5.86 16.33 -13.34
N LEU A 58 -7.14 16.10 -13.08
CA LEU A 58 -7.62 15.41 -11.88
C LEU A 58 -7.11 13.98 -11.77
N GLU A 59 -7.08 13.24 -12.88
CA GLU A 59 -6.49 11.91 -12.94
C GLU A 59 -5.03 11.98 -12.50
N PHE A 60 -4.23 12.91 -13.05
CA PHE A 60 -2.83 13.06 -12.69
C PHE A 60 -2.63 13.34 -11.18
N LEU A 61 -3.39 14.27 -10.60
CA LEU A 61 -3.30 14.57 -9.16
C LEU A 61 -3.72 13.39 -8.30
N ASN A 62 -4.73 12.65 -8.74
CA ASN A 62 -5.14 11.43 -8.05
C ASN A 62 -4.04 10.37 -8.06
N HIS A 63 -3.26 10.26 -9.16
CA HIS A 63 -2.10 9.37 -9.21
C HIS A 63 -1.02 9.78 -8.21
N LEU A 64 -0.66 11.08 -8.16
CA LEU A 64 0.32 11.59 -7.18
C LEU A 64 -0.10 11.31 -5.73
N ARG A 65 -1.38 11.48 -5.43
CA ARG A 65 -1.95 11.17 -4.12
C ARG A 65 -1.88 9.67 -3.82
N SER A 66 -2.21 8.82 -4.79
CA SER A 66 -2.21 7.36 -4.63
C SER A 66 -0.82 6.79 -4.35
N THR A 67 0.24 7.47 -4.81
CA THR A 67 1.64 7.14 -4.53
C THR A 67 2.15 7.77 -3.23
N GLY A 68 1.25 8.34 -2.41
CA GLY A 68 1.57 8.87 -1.09
C GLY A 68 2.25 10.24 -1.12
N MET A 69 2.05 11.05 -2.16
CA MET A 69 2.47 12.45 -2.12
C MET A 69 1.74 13.17 -0.96
N PRO A 70 2.46 13.83 -0.03
CA PRO A 70 1.84 14.60 1.04
C PRO A 70 0.98 15.73 0.49
N LEU A 71 -0.13 16.04 1.17
CA LEU A 71 -1.04 17.13 0.79
C LEU A 71 -0.28 18.47 0.65
N ALA A 72 0.68 18.74 1.54
CA ALA A 72 1.51 19.95 1.47
C ALA A 72 2.32 20.06 0.16
N GLU A 73 2.87 18.94 -0.33
CA GLU A 73 3.58 18.92 -1.61
C GLU A 73 2.62 19.03 -2.80
N MET A 74 1.41 18.46 -2.69
CA MET A 74 0.36 18.68 -3.69
C MET A 74 -0.02 20.16 -3.77
N THR A 75 -0.25 20.82 -2.63
CA THR A 75 -0.51 22.27 -2.57
C THR A 75 0.64 23.06 -3.17
N GLN A 76 1.89 22.73 -2.83
CA GLN A 76 3.06 23.38 -3.44
C GLN A 76 3.08 23.22 -4.96
N TYR A 77 2.81 22.02 -5.47
CA TYR A 77 2.75 21.77 -6.91
C TYR A 77 1.66 22.62 -7.58
N MET A 78 0.48 22.71 -6.96
CA MET A 78 -0.63 23.52 -7.44
C MET A 78 -0.29 25.02 -7.47
N GLU A 79 0.34 25.55 -6.42
CA GLU A 79 0.81 26.94 -6.41
C GLU A 79 1.81 27.22 -7.53
N LEU A 80 2.77 26.30 -7.73
CA LEU A 80 3.74 26.44 -8.81
C LEU A 80 3.03 26.48 -10.18
N THR A 81 1.96 25.72 -10.40
CA THR A 81 1.25 25.75 -11.69
C THR A 81 0.62 27.10 -12.01
N ARG A 82 0.21 27.88 -11.00
CA ARG A 82 -0.30 29.25 -11.18
C ARG A 82 0.77 30.22 -11.68
N GLY A 83 2.04 29.95 -11.41
CA GLY A 83 3.18 30.72 -11.92
C GLY A 83 3.49 30.53 -13.41
N GLY A 84 2.73 29.68 -14.11
CA GLY A 84 2.88 29.45 -15.55
C GLY A 84 4.28 28.97 -15.92
N ASP A 85 4.79 29.42 -17.06
CA ASP A 85 6.06 28.92 -17.61
C ASP A 85 7.29 29.25 -16.74
N ALA A 86 7.20 30.30 -15.92
CA ALA A 86 8.28 30.72 -15.03
C ALA A 86 8.66 29.65 -13.98
N THR A 87 7.74 28.73 -13.65
CA THR A 87 7.92 27.72 -12.60
C THR A 87 8.09 26.29 -13.14
N VAL A 88 8.27 26.12 -14.46
CA VAL A 88 8.36 24.78 -15.08
C VAL A 88 9.49 23.95 -14.47
N SER A 89 10.63 24.58 -14.17
CA SER A 89 11.79 23.91 -13.59
C SER A 89 11.51 23.41 -12.16
N GLU A 90 10.85 24.22 -11.36
CA GLU A 90 10.46 23.93 -9.98
C GLU A 90 9.43 22.79 -9.95
N ARG A 91 8.43 22.85 -10.84
CA ARG A 91 7.44 21.77 -11.01
C ARG A 91 8.11 20.46 -11.40
N ARG A 92 9.04 20.50 -12.35
CA ARG A 92 9.82 19.32 -12.77
C ARG A 92 10.61 18.74 -11.60
N HIS A 93 11.36 19.57 -10.86
CA HIS A 93 12.16 19.10 -9.73
C HIS A 93 11.31 18.46 -8.62
N LEU A 94 10.15 19.05 -8.30
CA LEU A 94 9.21 18.47 -7.33
C LEU A 94 8.75 17.08 -7.79
N LEU A 95 8.35 16.93 -9.05
CA LEU A 95 7.91 15.65 -9.60
C LEU A 95 9.05 14.62 -9.68
N GLU A 96 10.28 15.01 -10.00
CA GLU A 96 11.45 14.12 -10.00
C GLU A 96 11.79 13.62 -8.59
N ALA A 97 11.71 14.50 -7.58
CA ALA A 97 11.89 14.13 -6.18
C ALA A 97 10.81 13.16 -5.71
N HIS A 98 9.54 13.39 -6.09
CA HIS A 98 8.47 12.45 -5.79
C HIS A 98 8.65 11.11 -6.52
N ARG A 99 8.99 11.14 -7.82
CA ARG A 99 9.28 9.94 -8.62
C ARG A 99 10.37 9.08 -7.96
N THR A 100 11.43 9.70 -7.45
CA THR A 100 12.51 8.97 -6.76
C THR A 100 12.00 8.23 -5.52
N ARG A 101 11.16 8.88 -4.69
CA ARG A 101 10.54 8.24 -3.52
C ARG A 101 9.58 7.12 -3.91
N ALA A 102 8.74 7.34 -4.92
CA ALA A 102 7.81 6.32 -5.42
C ALA A 102 8.54 5.09 -5.97
N SER A 103 9.62 5.29 -6.73
CA SER A 103 10.46 4.18 -7.21
C SER A 103 11.06 3.36 -6.07
N ALA A 104 11.57 4.02 -5.02
CA ALA A 104 12.10 3.31 -3.85
C ALA A 104 11.01 2.47 -3.13
N GLN A 105 9.77 2.98 -3.06
CA GLN A 105 8.64 2.20 -2.54
C GLN A 105 8.34 0.97 -3.41
N VAL A 106 8.35 1.10 -4.73
CA VAL A 106 8.16 -0.01 -5.66
C VAL A 106 9.26 -1.08 -5.49
N GLU A 107 10.51 -0.67 -5.37
CA GLU A 107 11.64 -1.58 -5.12
C GLU A 107 11.46 -2.33 -3.80
N GLY A 108 11.11 -1.63 -2.73
CA GLY A 108 10.82 -2.23 -1.42
C GLY A 108 9.68 -3.24 -1.49
N MET A 109 8.57 -2.87 -2.13
CA MET A 109 7.41 -3.76 -2.29
C MET A 109 7.76 -5.00 -3.12
N THR A 110 8.56 -4.83 -4.18
CA THR A 110 9.06 -5.94 -5.01
C THR A 110 9.95 -6.89 -4.21
N ALA A 111 10.82 -6.36 -3.35
CA ALA A 111 11.64 -7.17 -2.46
C ALA A 111 10.79 -7.96 -1.46
N THR A 112 9.77 -7.33 -0.88
CA THR A 112 8.81 -7.99 0.02
C THR A 112 8.04 -9.10 -0.69
N LEU A 113 7.55 -8.86 -1.91
CA LEU A 113 6.86 -9.89 -2.71
C LEU A 113 7.74 -11.12 -2.93
N ARG A 114 9.03 -10.95 -3.25
CA ARG A 114 9.97 -12.07 -3.39
C ARG A 114 10.10 -12.90 -2.10
N GLN A 115 10.12 -12.25 -0.93
CA GLN A 115 10.17 -12.94 0.36
C GLN A 115 8.88 -13.72 0.64
N LEU A 116 7.74 -13.14 0.30
CA LEU A 116 6.43 -13.81 0.42
C LEU A 116 6.35 -15.02 -0.50
N ASP A 117 6.76 -14.88 -1.77
CA ASP A 117 6.77 -15.98 -2.75
C ASP A 117 7.62 -17.15 -2.28
N TRP A 118 8.80 -16.87 -1.72
CA TRP A 118 9.66 -17.89 -1.12
C TRP A 118 8.97 -18.59 0.05
N LYS A 119 8.40 -17.83 0.99
CA LYS A 119 7.69 -18.41 2.14
C LYS A 119 6.48 -19.24 1.75
N ILE A 120 5.68 -18.76 0.79
CA ILE A 120 4.53 -19.50 0.27
C ILE A 120 5.00 -20.82 -0.35
N SER A 121 6.07 -20.80 -1.14
CA SER A 121 6.65 -22.01 -1.75
C SER A 121 7.12 -23.01 -0.71
N PHE A 122 7.83 -22.54 0.32
CA PHE A 122 8.27 -23.35 1.45
C PHE A 122 7.09 -24.04 2.15
N TYR A 123 6.00 -23.32 2.42
CA TYR A 123 4.83 -23.92 3.08
C TYR A 123 4.10 -24.91 2.17
N ARG A 124 3.98 -24.64 0.87
CA ARG A 124 3.40 -25.59 -0.11
C ARG A 124 4.19 -26.90 -0.15
N GLU A 125 5.51 -26.85 -0.07
CA GLU A 125 6.35 -28.05 -0.01
C GLU A 125 6.10 -28.84 1.29
N ARG A 126 5.99 -28.15 2.43
CA ARG A 126 5.67 -28.77 3.71
C ARG A 126 4.29 -29.43 3.73
N GLU A 127 3.27 -28.78 3.18
CA GLU A 127 1.92 -29.34 3.04
C GLU A 127 1.93 -30.65 2.23
N ARG A 128 2.68 -30.66 1.12
CA ARG A 128 2.86 -31.87 0.29
C ARG A 128 3.59 -32.97 1.06
N ALA A 129 4.68 -32.66 1.75
CA ALA A 129 5.43 -33.63 2.53
C ALA A 129 4.58 -34.26 3.66
N MET A 130 3.74 -33.46 4.33
CA MET A 130 2.81 -33.94 5.36
C MET A 130 1.70 -34.82 4.76
N SER A 131 1.24 -34.50 3.55
CA SER A 131 0.20 -35.27 2.85
C SER A 131 0.73 -36.55 2.20
N ALA A 132 2.02 -36.58 1.87
CA ALA A 132 2.71 -37.71 1.24
C ALA A 132 3.36 -38.69 2.24
N ALA A 133 3.37 -38.36 3.54
CA ALA A 133 3.86 -39.27 4.57
C ALA A 133 2.99 -40.54 4.58
N PRO A 134 3.56 -41.74 4.41
CA PRO A 134 2.78 -42.98 4.46
C PRO A 134 2.13 -43.09 5.84
N ALA A 135 0.83 -43.42 5.86
CA ALA A 135 0.11 -43.70 7.09
C ALA A 135 0.96 -44.66 7.95
N PRO A 136 1.17 -44.38 9.26
CA PRO A 136 1.96 -45.27 10.09
C PRO A 136 1.36 -46.66 9.97
N ALA A 137 2.17 -47.63 9.50
CA ALA A 137 1.77 -49.01 9.43
C ALA A 137 1.22 -49.39 10.80
N ARG A 138 -0.09 -49.69 10.88
CA ARG A 138 -0.70 -50.15 12.12
C ARG A 138 0.13 -51.34 12.59
N PRO A 139 0.69 -51.34 13.81
CA PRO A 139 1.32 -52.54 14.30
C PRO A 139 0.26 -53.63 14.29
N ALA A 140 0.54 -54.73 13.58
CA ALA A 140 -0.27 -55.93 13.67
C ALA A 140 -0.35 -56.30 15.15
N SER A 141 -1.56 -56.24 15.71
CA SER A 141 -1.80 -56.57 17.10
C SER A 141 -1.48 -58.05 17.32
N ALA A 142 -0.26 -58.35 17.76
CA ALA A 142 0.06 -59.60 18.40
C ALA A 142 -0.59 -59.56 19.79
N GLY A 143 -1.74 -60.23 19.91
CA GLY A 143 -2.31 -60.56 21.20
C GLY A 143 -1.32 -61.46 21.96
N ALA A 144 -0.73 -60.92 23.02
CA ALA A 144 -0.11 -61.70 24.08
C ALA A 144 -0.29 -60.90 25.38
N VAL A 145 -1.38 -61.22 26.06
CA VAL A 145 -1.64 -60.87 27.45
C VAL A 145 -0.68 -61.71 28.30
N VAL A 146 0.03 -61.11 29.28
CA VAL A 146 0.16 -61.58 30.68
C VAL A 146 1.15 -60.72 31.48
N SER A 147 0.62 -60.24 32.61
CA SER A 147 1.18 -59.70 33.85
C SER A 147 2.69 -59.74 34.15
N ALA A 148 3.17 -58.68 34.80
CA ALA A 148 3.51 -58.70 36.24
C ALA A 148 3.81 -57.31 36.84
N ARG A 149 3.39 -57.12 38.09
CA ARG A 149 3.71 -56.04 39.05
C ARG A 149 5.24 -55.83 39.15
N THR A 150 5.79 -54.69 39.58
CA THR A 150 5.79 -54.19 40.97
C THR A 150 6.60 -52.88 41.06
N ALA A 151 6.20 -51.96 41.97
CA ALA A 151 7.00 -50.98 42.74
C ALA A 151 7.95 -50.01 41.98
N ALA A 152 8.34 -48.84 42.47
CA ALA A 152 7.93 -47.88 43.49
C ALA A 152 8.93 -46.71 43.31
N ALA A 153 8.46 -45.48 43.51
CA ALA A 153 9.20 -44.28 43.96
C ALA A 153 10.49 -43.84 43.22
N VAL A 154 10.54 -42.55 42.87
CA VAL A 154 11.41 -41.51 43.49
C VAL A 154 11.48 -40.28 42.56
N ARG A 155 11.01 -39.13 43.07
CA ARG A 155 11.54 -37.78 42.75
C ARG A 155 12.54 -37.46 43.88
N PRO A 156 13.63 -36.70 43.67
CA PRO A 156 13.60 -35.25 43.38
C PRO A 156 14.81 -34.82 42.51
N ALA A 157 15.27 -33.59 42.27
CA ALA A 157 14.91 -32.19 42.54
C ALA A 157 15.74 -31.31 41.55
N ALA A 158 15.39 -30.02 41.44
CA ALA A 158 16.21 -28.79 41.30
C ALA A 158 17.70 -28.92 40.88
N SER A 159 18.38 -28.06 40.11
CA SER A 159 18.38 -26.64 39.75
C SER A 159 19.31 -26.56 38.51
N ALA A 160 19.57 -25.48 37.76
CA ALA A 160 19.81 -24.09 38.09
C ALA A 160 19.89 -23.28 36.79
N ARG A 161 19.50 -22.00 36.84
CA ARG A 161 19.98 -20.97 35.91
C ARG A 161 21.40 -20.58 36.31
N PRO A 162 22.19 -20.02 35.38
CA PRO A 162 22.81 -18.75 35.71
C PRO A 162 22.41 -17.63 34.75
N ALA A 163 22.24 -16.45 35.36
CA ALA A 163 22.24 -15.14 34.70
C ALA A 163 23.69 -14.70 34.41
N THR A 164 23.85 -13.41 34.05
CA THR A 164 25.09 -12.59 33.99
C THR A 164 25.42 -12.26 32.52
N SER A 165 25.08 -11.07 32.01
CA SER A 165 25.81 -9.77 32.16
C SER A 165 26.52 -9.47 30.82
N ALA A 166 26.73 -8.27 30.29
CA ALA A 166 26.49 -6.85 30.58
C ALA A 166 26.74 -6.12 29.21
N ARG A 167 25.94 -5.13 28.76
CA ARG A 167 26.09 -3.66 28.93
C ARG A 167 27.28 -3.04 28.13
N PRO A 168 27.35 -1.72 27.86
CA PRO A 168 26.54 -0.83 27.00
C PRO A 168 27.39 -0.04 25.96
N ALA A 169 26.75 0.81 25.13
CA ALA A 169 27.33 2.11 24.79
C ALA A 169 26.23 3.14 24.44
N ALA A 170 26.10 4.17 25.27
CA ALA A 170 25.37 5.40 24.99
C ALA A 170 26.38 6.55 25.06
N SER A 171 26.48 7.33 23.98
CA SER A 171 27.12 8.64 23.82
C SER A 171 26.73 9.10 22.41
N ALA A 172 26.39 10.35 22.10
CA ALA A 172 26.72 11.64 22.70
C ALA A 172 25.57 12.64 22.37
N ARG A 173 25.25 13.59 23.28
CA ARG A 173 25.63 15.03 23.25
C ARG A 173 25.13 15.79 21.99
N GLY A 174 24.42 16.91 22.10
CA GLY A 174 24.58 17.98 23.09
C GLY A 174 25.55 19.00 22.52
#